data_AF-A0A0C3H3D3-F1
#
_entry.id   AF-A0A0C3H3D3-F1
#
_cell.length_a   1.000
_cell.length_b   1.000
_cell.length_c   1.000
_cell.angle_alpha   90.00
_cell.angle_beta   90.00
_cell.angle_gamma   90.00
#
_symmetry.space_group_name_H-M   'P 1'
#
loop_
_entity.id
_entity.type
_entity.pdbx_description
1 polymer ?
#
loop_
_entity_poly.entity_id
_entity_poly.type
_entity_poly.pdbx_seq_one_letter_code
_entity_poly.pdbx_strand_id
1 'polypeptide(L)'
;MASGSTSTGQNIPSLKNALYDACVPFANVVFNQSVLFGLGIVKDGDLNTLLTVTQGLVDDKLFKVVHAEGLGWKLRTREEARKYRTLTPEQELVYGLIDEAGDDGIWTKTIKARSNLHDAVFRSAIKHLESKSMISDMKSVEHPTRKMYIKSSIQPSDRATGGPWYSDGELDEEFISTMMSILYEHIKKKTFYHSSSGGSSSLKPKQPKKVKKMSAEEAKALRDKGLGPLLKDEFRPEDLEEERAARRRRVDRYLPMPAGYQAYPTLDELTAYVENSQFTSQTLSASEVEQLLEIMCYDGRIEKVVAGPEGQAYRALRMSLKTEEDRLRNVLTEAPCGRCPVFDLCEEGGPVGPSNCEYFKEWLEL
;
A
#
# COMPACT_ATOMS: atom_id res chain seq x y z
N MET A 1 10.27 -79.33 26.91
CA MET A 1 10.86 -78.11 27.52
C MET A 1 11.98 -77.63 26.62
N ALA A 2 11.87 -76.42 26.09
CA ALA A 2 12.98 -75.50 25.81
C ALA A 2 12.37 -74.25 25.17
N SER A 3 12.08 -73.29 26.04
CA SER A 3 11.51 -71.99 25.74
C SER A 3 12.62 -71.00 25.35
N GLY A 4 12.36 -70.14 24.36
CA GLY A 4 12.71 -68.72 24.38
C GLY A 4 14.15 -68.29 24.04
N SER A 5 14.26 -67.41 23.03
CA SER A 5 14.93 -66.10 23.16
C SER A 5 14.65 -65.22 21.94
N THR A 6 13.50 -64.54 21.96
CA THR A 6 13.24 -63.33 21.19
C THR A 6 13.84 -62.13 21.92
N SER A 7 15.02 -61.68 21.47
CA SER A 7 15.67 -60.42 21.87
C SER A 7 16.05 -59.73 20.56
N THR A 8 15.62 -58.52 20.22
CA THR A 8 15.41 -57.33 21.04
C THR A 8 14.24 -56.52 20.47
N GLY A 9 13.15 -56.41 21.22
CA GLY A 9 12.13 -55.40 20.96
C GLY A 9 12.73 -54.02 21.21
N GLN A 10 13.25 -53.37 20.16
CA GLN A 10 13.37 -51.93 20.20
C GLN A 10 11.94 -51.39 20.36
N ASN A 11 11.69 -50.67 21.46
CA ASN A 11 10.35 -50.22 21.80
C ASN A 11 9.91 -49.22 20.72
N ILE A 12 9.06 -49.67 19.78
CA ILE A 12 8.61 -48.89 18.62
C ILE A 12 8.12 -47.47 19.03
N PRO A 13 7.38 -47.29 20.15
CA PRO A 13 7.00 -45.96 20.64
C PRO A 13 8.16 -45.08 21.10
N SER A 14 9.23 -45.65 21.70
CA SER A 14 10.39 -44.85 22.12
C SER A 14 11.22 -44.40 20.92
N LEU A 15 11.34 -45.25 19.90
CA LEU A 15 11.97 -44.89 18.63
C LEU A 15 11.21 -43.80 17.89
N LYS A 16 9.87 -43.85 17.89
CA LYS A 16 9.02 -42.79 17.33
C LYS A 16 9.32 -41.43 17.97
N ASN A 17 9.36 -41.38 19.31
CA ASN A 17 9.65 -40.14 20.03
C ASN A 17 11.09 -39.66 19.81
N ALA A 18 12.06 -40.56 19.83
CA ALA A 18 13.46 -40.21 19.57
C ALA A 18 13.68 -39.69 18.14
N LEU A 19 13.04 -40.31 17.14
CA LEU A 19 13.07 -39.85 15.75
C LEU A 19 12.41 -38.48 15.60
N TYR A 20 11.26 -38.28 16.26
CA TYR A 20 10.61 -36.97 16.28
C TYR A 20 11.52 -35.89 16.88
N ASP A 21 12.07 -36.12 18.07
CA ASP A 21 12.90 -35.15 18.79
C ASP A 21 14.20 -34.82 18.04
N ALA A 22 14.77 -35.78 17.30
CA ALA A 22 15.92 -35.55 16.44
C ALA A 22 15.61 -34.76 15.16
N CYS A 23 14.35 -34.81 14.69
CA CYS A 23 13.89 -34.07 13.51
C CYS A 23 13.40 -32.65 13.84
N VAL A 24 13.06 -32.35 15.11
CA VAL A 24 12.62 -31.01 15.57
C VAL A 24 13.59 -29.88 15.18
N PRO A 25 14.92 -30.00 15.31
CA PRO A 25 15.86 -28.95 14.93
C PRO A 25 15.83 -28.61 13.43
N PHE A 26 15.37 -29.54 12.59
CA PHE A 26 15.34 -29.43 11.13
C PHE A 26 13.90 -29.38 10.58
N ALA A 27 12.94 -28.87 11.35
CA ALA A 27 11.50 -28.92 11.05
C ALA A 27 11.09 -28.35 9.67
N ASN A 28 11.89 -27.43 9.10
CA ASN A 28 11.62 -26.81 7.80
C ASN A 28 12.17 -27.60 6.60
N VAL A 29 12.95 -28.67 6.83
CA VAL A 29 13.57 -29.47 5.78
C VAL A 29 12.68 -30.65 5.39
N VAL A 30 12.66 -31.00 4.10
CA VAL A 30 12.05 -32.25 3.63
C VAL A 30 13.02 -33.39 3.91
N PHE A 31 12.62 -34.32 4.77
CA PHE A 31 13.41 -35.48 5.12
C PHE A 31 13.25 -36.55 4.04
N ASN A 32 14.32 -36.84 3.32
CA ASN A 32 14.39 -37.99 2.43
C ASN A 32 14.79 -39.25 3.22
N GLN A 33 14.56 -40.42 2.63
CA GLN A 33 14.92 -41.70 3.23
C GLN A 33 16.39 -41.76 3.68
N SER A 34 17.31 -41.21 2.87
CA SER A 34 18.74 -41.13 3.18
C SER A 34 19.05 -40.24 4.38
N VAL A 35 18.31 -39.13 4.55
CA VAL A 35 18.48 -38.18 5.66
C VAL A 35 18.01 -38.81 6.97
N LEU A 36 16.87 -39.50 6.95
CA LEU A 36 16.36 -40.22 8.12
C LEU A 36 17.29 -41.37 8.54
N PHE A 37 17.91 -42.04 7.56
CA PHE A 37 18.95 -43.04 7.82
C PHE A 37 20.21 -42.44 8.45
N GLY A 38 20.63 -41.26 7.99
CA GLY A 38 21.80 -40.55 8.49
C GLY A 38 21.69 -40.10 9.95
N LEU A 39 20.49 -40.00 10.51
CA LEU A 39 20.27 -39.65 11.92
C LEU A 39 20.70 -40.77 12.90
N GLY A 40 20.92 -42.01 12.41
CA GLY A 40 21.52 -43.08 13.21
C GLY A 40 20.69 -43.59 14.40
N ILE A 41 19.38 -43.30 14.42
CA ILE A 41 18.49 -43.59 15.56
C ILE A 41 18.07 -45.06 15.58
N VAL A 42 17.94 -45.68 14.40
CA VAL A 42 17.71 -47.11 14.26
C VAL A 42 19.07 -47.79 14.22
N LYS A 43 19.44 -48.46 15.31
CA LYS A 43 20.61 -49.36 15.31
C LYS A 43 20.31 -50.52 14.37
N ASP A 44 21.28 -50.80 13.49
CA ASP A 44 21.38 -51.94 12.56
C ASP A 44 20.82 -51.81 11.14
N GLY A 45 20.42 -50.60 10.70
CA GLY A 45 20.13 -50.38 9.27
C GLY A 45 18.91 -51.15 8.74
N ASP A 46 18.00 -51.57 9.63
CA ASP A 46 16.76 -52.23 9.26
C ASP A 46 15.76 -51.25 8.64
N LEU A 47 15.79 -51.17 7.32
CA LEU A 47 14.94 -50.28 6.50
C LEU A 47 13.44 -50.50 6.76
N ASN A 48 13.02 -51.74 7.06
CA ASN A 48 11.64 -52.08 7.40
C ASN A 48 11.19 -51.52 8.76
N THR A 49 12.09 -51.47 9.76
CA THR A 49 11.75 -50.92 11.07
C THR A 49 11.64 -49.40 10.99
N LEU A 50 12.54 -48.74 10.25
CA LEU A 50 12.44 -47.31 9.96
C LEU A 50 11.13 -46.99 9.23
N LEU A 51 10.78 -47.75 8.18
CA LEU A 51 9.52 -47.56 7.45
C LEU A 51 8.29 -47.75 8.35
N THR A 52 8.32 -48.73 9.25
CA THR A 52 7.23 -48.96 10.22
C THR A 52 7.12 -47.83 11.23
N VAL A 53 8.26 -47.29 11.70
CA VAL A 53 8.31 -46.14 12.61
C VAL A 53 7.84 -44.87 11.90
N THR A 54 8.29 -44.61 10.67
CA THR A 54 7.86 -43.45 9.87
C THR A 54 6.39 -43.54 9.51
N GLN A 55 5.89 -44.72 9.13
CA GLN A 55 4.46 -44.94 8.88
C GLN A 55 3.66 -44.71 10.16
N GLY A 56 4.14 -45.22 11.30
CA GLY A 56 3.50 -44.97 12.58
C GLY A 56 3.53 -43.50 13.01
N LEU A 57 4.53 -42.71 12.61
CA LEU A 57 4.56 -41.26 12.81
C LEU A 57 3.63 -40.51 11.86
N VAL A 58 3.42 -41.03 10.64
CA VAL A 58 2.41 -40.54 9.70
C VAL A 58 1.01 -40.83 10.24
N ASP A 59 0.77 -42.02 10.80
CA ASP A 59 -0.50 -42.38 11.44
C ASP A 59 -0.77 -41.51 12.67
N ASP A 60 0.27 -41.19 13.44
CA ASP A 60 0.21 -40.24 14.56
C ASP A 60 0.12 -38.76 14.12
N LYS A 61 0.09 -38.50 12.80
CA LYS A 61 0.00 -37.18 12.15
C LYS A 61 1.16 -36.23 12.42
N LEU A 62 2.28 -36.76 12.90
CA LEU A 62 3.53 -36.03 13.18
C LEU A 62 4.38 -35.85 11.91
N PHE A 63 4.20 -36.71 10.90
CA PHE A 63 4.79 -36.56 9.58
C PHE A 63 3.74 -36.31 8.49
N LYS A 64 4.02 -35.34 7.62
CA LYS A 64 3.31 -35.10 6.36
C LYS A 64 4.13 -35.69 5.22
N VAL A 65 3.53 -36.57 4.43
CA VAL A 65 4.20 -37.10 3.22
C VAL A 65 4.17 -36.01 2.15
N VAL A 66 5.32 -35.66 1.59
CA VAL A 66 5.48 -34.68 0.52
C VAL A 66 6.20 -35.34 -0.64
N HIS A 67 5.71 -35.10 -1.87
CA HIS A 67 6.37 -35.53 -3.10
C HIS A 67 7.15 -34.34 -3.66
N ALA A 68 8.48 -34.36 -3.52
CA ALA A 68 9.36 -33.31 -4.07
C ALA A 68 10.30 -33.91 -5.13
N GLU A 69 11.37 -34.58 -4.70
CA GLU A 69 12.32 -35.32 -5.56
C GLU A 69 12.30 -36.83 -5.23
N GLY A 70 11.12 -37.34 -4.91
CA GLY A 70 10.89 -38.66 -4.34
C GLY A 70 9.93 -38.60 -3.15
N LEU A 71 9.80 -39.73 -2.44
CA LEU A 71 9.01 -39.79 -1.21
C LEU A 71 9.79 -39.10 -0.08
N GLY A 72 9.29 -37.96 0.38
CA GLY A 72 9.84 -37.22 1.50
C GLY A 72 8.81 -37.03 2.62
N TRP A 73 9.30 -36.73 3.83
CA TRP A 73 8.46 -36.42 4.97
C TRP A 73 8.79 -35.01 5.49
N LYS A 74 7.75 -34.22 5.81
CA LYS A 74 7.87 -32.95 6.51
C LYS A 74 7.35 -33.11 7.94
N LEU A 75 8.06 -32.54 8.91
CA LEU A 75 7.67 -32.58 10.31
C LEU A 75 6.47 -31.63 10.56
N ARG A 76 5.47 -32.13 11.30
CA ARG A 76 4.42 -31.30 11.91
C ARG A 76 4.69 -31.16 13.40
N THR A 77 4.34 -30.01 13.97
CA THR A 77 4.44 -29.82 15.43
C THR A 77 3.46 -30.76 16.16
N ARG A 78 3.77 -31.14 17.40
CA ARG A 78 2.88 -31.98 18.22
C ARG A 78 1.49 -31.34 18.41
N GLU A 79 1.44 -30.00 18.38
CA GLU A 79 0.21 -29.23 18.49
C GLU A 79 -0.65 -29.33 17.22
N GLU A 80 -0.03 -29.22 16.04
CA GLU A 80 -0.73 -29.42 14.77
C GLU A 80 -1.22 -30.86 14.63
N ALA A 81 -0.40 -31.85 15.00
CA ALA A 81 -0.80 -33.26 14.97
C ALA A 81 -2.04 -33.55 15.83
N ARG A 82 -2.17 -32.89 17.00
CA ARG A 82 -3.39 -32.96 17.82
C ARG A 82 -4.60 -32.38 17.11
N LYS A 83 -4.44 -31.26 16.38
CA LYS A 83 -5.53 -30.67 15.58
C LYS A 83 -6.04 -31.67 14.54
N TYR A 84 -5.13 -32.29 13.79
CA TYR A 84 -5.43 -33.34 12.81
C TYR A 84 -6.14 -34.56 13.40
N ARG A 85 -5.75 -35.01 14.60
CA ARG A 85 -6.39 -36.16 15.28
C ARG A 85 -7.86 -35.94 15.66
N THR A 86 -8.31 -34.70 15.79
CA THR A 86 -9.71 -34.39 16.13
C THR A 86 -10.63 -34.24 14.92
N LEU A 87 -10.09 -34.42 13.72
CA LEU A 87 -10.79 -34.18 12.46
C LEU A 87 -11.26 -35.49 11.83
N THR A 88 -12.37 -35.43 11.10
CA THR A 88 -12.79 -36.53 10.22
C THR A 88 -11.87 -36.58 8.99
N PRO A 89 -11.76 -37.72 8.28
CA PRO A 89 -10.90 -37.84 7.11
C PRO A 89 -11.23 -36.79 6.01
N GLU A 90 -12.51 -36.42 5.85
CA GLU A 90 -12.92 -35.40 4.88
C GLU A 90 -12.46 -33.99 5.30
N GLN A 91 -12.54 -33.70 6.60
CA GLN A 91 -12.09 -32.42 7.16
C GLN A 91 -10.56 -32.30 7.15
N GLU A 92 -9.84 -33.40 7.42
CA GLU A 92 -8.39 -33.48 7.31
C GLU A 92 -7.94 -33.21 5.87
N LEU A 93 -8.62 -33.76 4.88
CA LEU A 93 -8.31 -33.53 3.47
C LEU A 93 -8.45 -32.04 3.09
N VAL A 94 -9.58 -31.42 3.47
CA VAL A 94 -9.82 -29.99 3.22
C VAL A 94 -8.78 -29.13 3.91
N TYR A 95 -8.47 -29.40 5.17
CA TYR A 95 -7.47 -28.65 5.93
C TYR A 95 -6.05 -28.85 5.38
N GLY A 96 -5.72 -30.05 4.90
CA GLY A 96 -4.44 -30.35 4.24
C GLY A 96 -4.23 -29.54 2.96
N LEU A 97 -5.26 -29.41 2.13
CA LEU A 97 -5.22 -28.59 0.90
C LEU A 97 -5.00 -27.10 1.19
N ILE A 98 -5.52 -26.60 2.31
CA ILE A 98 -5.34 -25.21 2.74
C ILE A 98 -3.93 -25.02 3.31
N ASP A 99 -3.42 -25.98 4.09
CA ASP A 99 -2.05 -25.98 4.61
C ASP A 99 -1.00 -26.08 3.49
N GLU A 100 -1.32 -26.73 2.36
CA GLU A 100 -0.48 -26.73 1.15
C GLU A 100 -0.48 -25.39 0.41
N ALA A 101 -1.58 -24.64 0.48
CA ALA A 101 -1.69 -23.33 -0.16
C ALA A 101 -0.91 -22.23 0.58
N GLY A 102 -0.62 -22.43 1.86
CA GLY A 102 0.24 -21.55 2.64
C GLY A 102 -0.32 -20.14 2.81
N ASP A 103 0.49 -19.16 2.45
CA ASP A 103 0.32 -17.72 2.63
C ASP A 103 -0.55 -17.05 1.55
N ASP A 104 -0.63 -17.62 0.36
CA ASP A 104 -1.48 -17.11 -0.73
C ASP A 104 -2.97 -17.49 -0.57
N GLY A 105 -3.27 -18.42 0.33
CA GLY A 105 -4.61 -18.96 0.53
C GLY A 105 -5.15 -19.74 -0.68
N ILE A 106 -6.34 -20.32 -0.54
CA ILE A 106 -6.94 -21.16 -1.60
C ILE A 106 -8.41 -20.86 -1.85
N TRP A 107 -8.77 -20.83 -3.13
CA TRP A 107 -10.14 -20.57 -3.57
C TRP A 107 -11.08 -21.74 -3.30
N THR A 108 -12.27 -21.46 -2.77
CA THR A 108 -13.30 -22.45 -2.44
C THR A 108 -13.59 -23.45 -3.58
N LYS A 109 -13.68 -22.99 -4.85
CA LYS A 109 -13.91 -23.90 -5.98
C LYS A 109 -12.73 -24.83 -6.25
N THR A 110 -11.51 -24.36 -6.03
CA THR A 110 -10.29 -25.16 -6.18
C THR A 110 -10.22 -26.25 -5.11
N ILE A 111 -10.58 -25.93 -3.86
CA ILE A 111 -10.67 -26.94 -2.79
C ILE A 111 -11.71 -28.00 -3.14
N LYS A 112 -12.88 -27.59 -3.64
CA LYS A 112 -13.94 -28.51 -4.05
C LYS A 112 -13.51 -29.41 -5.22
N ALA A 113 -12.84 -28.84 -6.22
CA ALA A 113 -12.34 -29.60 -7.36
C ALA A 113 -11.27 -30.64 -6.97
N ARG A 114 -10.37 -30.30 -6.04
CA ARG A 114 -9.32 -31.21 -5.56
C ARG A 114 -9.82 -32.24 -4.55
N SER A 115 -10.72 -31.86 -3.65
CA SER A 115 -11.25 -32.78 -2.64
C SER A 115 -12.29 -33.75 -3.18
N ASN A 116 -12.95 -33.42 -4.30
CA ASN A 116 -14.03 -34.21 -4.92
C ASN A 116 -15.14 -34.64 -3.92
N LEU A 117 -15.39 -33.80 -2.91
CA LEU A 117 -16.40 -34.04 -1.89
C LEU A 117 -17.77 -33.52 -2.32
N HIS A 118 -18.82 -34.17 -1.83
CA HIS A 118 -20.19 -33.71 -2.02
C HIS A 118 -20.42 -32.35 -1.33
N ASP A 119 -21.23 -31.49 -1.93
CA ASP A 119 -21.39 -30.07 -1.52
C ASP A 119 -21.80 -29.91 -0.05
N ALA A 120 -22.71 -30.77 0.44
CA ALA A 120 -23.16 -30.75 1.84
C ALA A 120 -22.03 -31.09 2.83
N VAL A 121 -21.21 -32.09 2.49
CA VAL A 121 -20.08 -32.52 3.34
C VAL A 121 -18.99 -31.45 3.35
N PHE A 122 -18.71 -30.86 2.18
CA PHE A 122 -17.76 -29.76 2.05
C PHE A 122 -18.15 -28.53 2.88
N ARG A 123 -19.42 -28.09 2.80
CA ARG A 123 -19.92 -26.96 3.60
C ARG A 123 -19.86 -27.24 5.11
N SER A 124 -20.20 -28.46 5.51
CA SER A 124 -20.11 -28.90 6.91
C SER A 124 -18.67 -28.90 7.41
N ALA A 125 -17.73 -29.38 6.60
CA ALA A 125 -16.31 -29.39 6.91
C ALA A 125 -15.75 -27.97 7.11
N ILE A 126 -16.00 -27.05 6.17
CA ILE A 126 -15.57 -25.65 6.30
C ILE A 126 -16.12 -25.00 7.56
N LYS A 127 -17.43 -25.15 7.83
CA LYS A 127 -18.07 -24.58 9.03
C LYS A 127 -17.47 -25.11 10.33
N HIS A 128 -17.09 -26.39 10.37
CA HIS A 128 -16.44 -26.99 11.55
C HIS A 128 -15.00 -26.52 11.74
N LEU A 129 -14.28 -26.31 10.64
CA LEU A 129 -12.91 -25.80 10.69
C LEU A 129 -12.87 -24.32 11.08
N GLU A 130 -13.86 -23.54 10.63
CA GLU A 130 -14.11 -22.14 11.01
C GLU A 130 -14.52 -22.03 12.48
N SER A 131 -15.45 -22.86 12.95
CA SER A 131 -15.89 -22.85 14.36
C SER A 131 -14.78 -23.18 15.35
N LYS A 132 -13.82 -24.01 14.95
CA LYS A 132 -12.61 -24.33 15.72
C LYS A 132 -11.48 -23.30 15.54
N SER A 133 -11.69 -22.22 14.76
CA SER A 133 -10.68 -21.20 14.44
C SER A 133 -9.38 -21.80 13.87
N MET A 134 -9.50 -22.83 13.03
CA MET A 134 -8.35 -23.42 12.32
C MET A 134 -8.15 -22.83 10.93
N ILE A 135 -9.22 -22.27 10.37
CA ILE A 135 -9.26 -21.59 9.09
C ILE A 135 -9.94 -20.24 9.31
N SER A 136 -9.45 -19.22 8.59
CA SER A 136 -10.09 -17.91 8.46
C SER A 136 -10.45 -17.66 6.99
N ASP A 137 -11.53 -16.95 6.76
CA ASP A 137 -11.83 -16.41 5.43
C ASP A 137 -10.90 -15.22 5.13
N MET A 138 -10.49 -15.10 3.87
CA MET A 138 -9.74 -13.95 3.40
C MET A 138 -10.34 -13.44 2.09
N LYS A 139 -10.29 -12.12 1.89
CA LYS A 139 -10.52 -11.48 0.61
C LYS A 139 -9.17 -11.32 -0.08
N SER A 140 -9.10 -11.63 -1.37
CA SER A 140 -7.90 -11.41 -2.18
C SER A 140 -8.07 -10.13 -2.98
N VAL A 141 -7.04 -9.29 -3.02
CA VAL A 141 -7.03 -8.05 -3.80
C VAL A 141 -7.06 -8.31 -5.31
N GLU A 142 -6.35 -9.35 -5.79
CA GLU A 142 -6.36 -9.72 -7.22
C GLU A 142 -7.74 -10.23 -7.67
N HIS A 143 -8.48 -10.87 -6.75
CA HIS A 143 -9.72 -11.56 -7.03
C HIS A 143 -10.79 -11.31 -5.93
N PRO A 144 -11.33 -10.08 -5.84
CA PRO A 144 -12.20 -9.67 -4.73
C PRO A 144 -13.53 -10.44 -4.66
N THR A 145 -13.99 -10.99 -5.78
CA THR A 145 -15.22 -11.80 -5.84
C THR A 145 -15.03 -13.26 -5.41
N ARG A 146 -13.79 -13.71 -5.22
CA ARG A 146 -13.48 -15.11 -4.88
C ARG A 146 -13.39 -15.27 -3.37
N LYS A 147 -14.16 -16.22 -2.82
CA LYS A 147 -14.05 -16.65 -1.41
C LYS A 147 -12.82 -17.52 -1.23
N MET A 148 -11.79 -16.97 -0.58
CA MET A 148 -10.52 -17.63 -0.28
C MET A 148 -10.49 -18.02 1.20
N TYR A 149 -9.78 -19.10 1.51
CA TYR A 149 -9.56 -19.56 2.87
C TYR A 149 -8.07 -19.71 3.15
N ILE A 150 -7.65 -19.32 4.35
CA ILE A 150 -6.27 -19.42 4.85
C ILE A 150 -6.26 -20.06 6.24
N LYS A 151 -5.13 -20.67 6.60
CA LYS A 151 -4.90 -21.18 7.96
C LYS A 151 -4.87 -20.00 8.94
N SER A 152 -5.63 -20.08 10.03
CA SER A 152 -5.75 -18.98 11.01
C SER A 152 -4.44 -18.57 11.69
N SER A 153 -3.45 -19.47 11.70
CA SER A 153 -2.13 -19.20 12.27
C SER A 153 -1.16 -18.52 11.32
N ILE A 154 -1.54 -18.31 10.06
CA ILE A 154 -0.66 -17.74 9.02
C ILE A 154 -1.21 -16.37 8.61
N GLN A 155 -0.33 -15.38 8.58
CA GLN A 155 -0.61 -14.06 8.01
C GLN A 155 -0.70 -14.21 6.48
N PRO A 156 -1.75 -13.68 5.83
CA PRO A 156 -1.80 -13.56 4.38
C PRO A 156 -0.54 -12.92 3.78
N SER A 157 -0.12 -13.39 2.61
CA SER A 157 1.00 -12.77 1.88
C SER A 157 0.65 -11.35 1.44
N ASP A 158 1.66 -10.48 1.30
CA ASP A 158 1.47 -9.11 0.79
C ASP A 158 0.89 -9.11 -0.62
N ARG A 159 1.20 -10.15 -1.41
CA ARG A 159 0.64 -10.32 -2.76
C ARG A 159 -0.87 -10.58 -2.73
N ALA A 160 -1.34 -11.39 -1.78
CA ALA A 160 -2.76 -11.66 -1.64
C ALA A 160 -3.52 -10.45 -1.02
N THR A 161 -2.87 -9.71 -0.12
CA THR A 161 -3.46 -8.62 0.67
C THR A 161 -3.28 -7.24 0.04
N GLY A 162 -2.40 -7.11 -0.96
CA GLY A 162 -2.07 -5.83 -1.61
C GLY A 162 -1.10 -4.94 -0.81
N GLY A 163 -0.55 -5.44 0.31
CA GLY A 163 0.28 -4.67 1.23
C GLY A 163 -0.50 -3.64 2.07
N PRO A 164 0.18 -2.69 2.71
CA PRO A 164 -0.43 -1.73 3.64
C PRO A 164 -1.28 -0.65 2.96
N TRP A 165 -1.34 -0.64 1.63
CA TRP A 165 -2.15 0.28 0.84
C TRP A 165 -3.61 -0.14 0.76
N TYR A 166 -3.97 -1.32 1.26
CA TYR A 166 -5.33 -1.87 1.16
C TYR A 166 -5.96 -2.03 2.54
N SER A 167 -7.20 -1.58 2.64
CA SER A 167 -8.06 -1.70 3.81
C SER A 167 -9.32 -2.49 3.40
N ASP A 168 -9.57 -3.64 4.05
CA ASP A 168 -10.71 -4.54 3.76
C ASP A 168 -10.88 -4.98 2.28
N GLY A 169 -9.78 -5.01 1.52
CA GLY A 169 -9.76 -5.42 0.11
C GLY A 169 -10.00 -4.29 -0.89
N GLU A 170 -10.10 -3.04 -0.43
CA GLU A 170 -10.15 -1.84 -1.27
C GLU A 170 -8.87 -1.01 -1.08
N LEU A 171 -8.46 -0.29 -2.13
CA LEU A 171 -7.29 0.59 -2.08
C LEU A 171 -7.62 1.81 -1.23
N ASP A 172 -6.82 2.06 -0.21
CA ASP A 172 -7.00 3.20 0.69
C ASP A 172 -6.38 4.47 0.09
N GLU A 173 -7.09 5.04 -0.89
CA GLU A 173 -6.65 6.25 -1.61
C GLU A 173 -6.47 7.47 -0.68
N GLU A 174 -7.29 7.56 0.38
CA GLU A 174 -7.20 8.62 1.38
C GLU A 174 -5.91 8.50 2.19
N PHE A 175 -5.57 7.28 2.63
CA PHE A 175 -4.33 7.00 3.31
C PHE A 175 -3.10 7.29 2.44
N ILE A 176 -3.09 6.79 1.19
CA ILE A 176 -2.01 7.04 0.23
C ILE A 176 -1.81 8.55 0.01
N SER A 177 -2.91 9.29 -0.23
CA SER A 177 -2.89 10.74 -0.44
C SER A 177 -2.39 11.52 0.77
N THR A 178 -2.79 11.08 1.97
CA THR A 178 -2.37 11.69 3.23
C THR A 178 -0.87 11.45 3.46
N MET A 179 -0.40 10.23 3.25
CA MET A 179 1.02 9.88 3.40
C MET A 179 1.91 10.64 2.40
N MET A 180 1.51 10.69 1.12
CA MET A 180 2.20 11.51 0.11
C MET A 180 2.24 12.98 0.50
N SER A 181 1.16 13.53 1.07
CA SER A 181 1.10 14.93 1.50
C SER A 181 2.05 15.22 2.66
N ILE A 182 2.14 14.31 3.64
CA ILE A 182 3.04 14.42 4.79
C ILE A 182 4.50 14.36 4.33
N LEU A 183 4.85 13.35 3.51
CA LEU A 183 6.18 13.21 2.93
C LEU A 183 6.56 14.44 2.11
N TYR A 184 5.65 14.92 1.26
CA TYR A 184 5.86 16.11 0.46
C TYR A 184 6.11 17.36 1.30
N GLU A 185 5.31 17.58 2.35
CA GLU A 185 5.48 18.77 3.21
C GLU A 185 6.80 18.71 3.99
N HIS A 186 7.26 17.52 4.40
CA HIS A 186 8.59 17.35 4.98
C HIS A 186 9.71 17.68 3.99
N ILE A 187 9.64 17.12 2.77
CA ILE A 187 10.62 17.38 1.70
C ILE A 187 10.64 18.86 1.34
N LYS A 188 9.47 19.48 1.17
CA LYS A 188 9.32 20.91 0.83
C LYS A 188 9.96 21.82 1.88
N LYS A 189 9.77 21.54 3.17
CA LYS A 189 10.39 22.31 4.27
C LYS A 189 11.92 22.27 4.23
N LYS A 190 12.50 21.12 3.86
CA LYS A 190 13.97 20.97 3.72
C LYS A 190 14.52 21.48 2.39
N THR A 191 13.69 21.54 1.34
CA THR A 191 14.12 21.88 -0.02
C THR A 191 14.25 23.38 -0.27
N PHE A 192 13.39 24.20 0.33
CA PHE A 192 13.33 25.63 0.04
C PHE A 192 13.68 26.46 1.27
N TYR A 193 14.47 27.52 1.04
CA TYR A 193 14.64 28.56 2.04
C TYR A 193 13.40 29.46 2.02
N HIS A 194 12.71 29.54 3.16
CA HIS A 194 11.56 30.44 3.31
C HIS A 194 12.04 31.86 3.65
N SER A 195 12.01 32.75 2.67
CA SER A 195 12.34 34.16 2.89
C SER A 195 11.22 34.87 3.65
N SER A 196 11.53 35.39 4.85
CA SER A 196 10.62 36.27 5.60
C SER A 196 10.55 37.68 5.00
N SER A 197 11.54 38.06 4.19
CA SER A 197 11.70 39.39 3.58
C SER A 197 11.06 39.55 2.20
N GLY A 198 10.71 38.45 1.51
CA GLY A 198 10.26 38.43 0.11
C GLY A 198 8.87 39.03 -0.19
N GLY A 199 8.21 39.64 0.80
CA GLY A 199 6.87 40.22 0.65
C GLY A 199 6.80 41.75 0.49
N SER A 200 7.92 42.47 0.55
CA SER A 200 7.91 43.94 0.73
C SER A 200 8.63 44.77 -0.35
N SER A 201 9.15 44.20 -1.44
CA SER A 201 9.74 45.02 -2.49
C SER A 201 8.76 45.22 -3.65
N SER A 202 8.28 46.46 -3.75
CA SER A 202 7.57 47.06 -4.91
C SER A 202 6.05 46.99 -4.92
N LEU A 203 5.40 47.53 -3.90
CA LEU A 203 4.23 48.40 -4.04
C LEU A 203 4.25 49.39 -2.86
N LYS A 204 4.38 50.69 -3.15
CA LYS A 204 4.15 51.74 -2.14
C LYS A 204 2.76 51.48 -1.55
N PRO A 205 2.57 51.48 -0.22
CA PRO A 205 1.22 51.45 0.34
C PRO A 205 0.44 52.62 -0.27
N LYS A 206 -0.69 52.35 -0.93
CA LYS A 206 -1.65 53.40 -1.32
C LYS A 206 -1.90 54.20 -0.04
N GLN A 207 -1.54 55.48 -0.04
CA GLN A 207 -1.79 56.33 1.12
C GLN A 207 -3.27 56.22 1.46
N PRO A 208 -3.63 56.07 2.75
CA PRO A 208 -5.03 56.11 3.14
C PRO A 208 -5.59 57.45 2.65
N LYS A 209 -6.61 57.42 1.79
CA LYS A 209 -7.32 58.62 1.37
C LYS A 209 -7.71 59.36 2.65
N LYS A 210 -7.27 60.61 2.82
CA LYS A 210 -7.66 61.46 3.95
C LYS A 210 -9.19 61.52 3.99
N VAL A 211 -9.81 60.74 4.86
CA VAL A 211 -11.24 60.82 5.12
C VAL A 211 -11.46 62.18 5.79
N LYS A 212 -12.14 63.10 5.09
CA LYS A 212 -12.66 64.32 5.72
C LYS A 212 -13.50 63.89 6.91
N LYS A 213 -13.27 64.45 8.09
CA LYS A 213 -14.14 64.26 9.26
C LYS A 213 -15.53 64.80 8.93
N MET A 214 -16.40 63.92 8.46
CA MET A 214 -17.82 64.16 8.29
C MET A 214 -18.55 63.74 9.57
N SER A 215 -19.62 64.45 9.91
CA SER A 215 -20.36 64.21 11.16
C SER A 215 -21.02 62.83 11.12
N ALA A 216 -21.23 62.24 12.30
CA ALA A 216 -21.81 60.90 12.44
C ALA A 216 -23.21 60.79 11.79
N GLU A 217 -23.92 61.91 11.66
CA GLU A 217 -25.25 61.99 11.08
C GLU A 217 -25.22 62.01 9.53
N GLU A 218 -24.24 62.71 8.94
CA GLU A 218 -24.01 62.72 7.49
C GLU A 218 -23.46 61.36 7.00
N ALA A 219 -22.62 60.72 7.82
CA ALA A 219 -22.12 59.37 7.55
C ALA A 219 -23.21 58.28 7.68
N LYS A 220 -24.24 58.51 8.50
CA LYS A 220 -25.38 57.60 8.64
C LYS A 220 -26.39 57.77 7.51
N ALA A 221 -26.66 59.01 7.09
CA ALA A 221 -27.54 59.31 5.95
C ALA A 221 -26.98 58.77 4.61
N LEU A 222 -25.65 58.77 4.42
CA LEU A 222 -25.02 58.15 3.24
C LEU A 222 -24.99 56.62 3.28
N ARG A 223 -25.00 56.01 4.48
CA ARG A 223 -25.11 54.55 4.64
C ARG A 223 -26.53 54.04 4.35
N ASP A 224 -27.56 54.74 4.82
CA ASP A 224 -28.96 54.36 4.54
C ASP A 224 -29.33 54.53 3.06
N LYS A 225 -28.70 55.48 2.35
CA LYS A 225 -28.92 55.66 0.91
C LYS A 225 -28.27 54.59 0.02
N GLY A 226 -27.37 53.77 0.58
CA GLY A 226 -26.63 52.72 -0.12
C GLY A 226 -27.17 51.29 0.09
N LEU A 227 -28.18 51.12 0.95
CA LEU A 227 -28.82 49.82 1.19
C LEU A 227 -29.94 49.59 0.15
N GLY A 228 -29.52 49.34 -1.10
CA GLY A 228 -30.31 48.56 -2.05
C GLY A 228 -30.40 47.09 -1.60
N PRO A 229 -31.27 46.27 -2.21
CA PRO A 229 -31.53 44.91 -1.74
C PRO A 229 -30.24 44.09 -1.69
N LEU A 230 -30.00 43.42 -0.55
CA LEU A 230 -29.02 42.34 -0.42
C LEU A 230 -29.33 41.29 -1.48
N LEU A 231 -28.66 41.33 -2.63
CA LEU A 231 -28.52 40.22 -3.58
C LEU A 231 -27.57 40.65 -4.69
N LYS A 232 -26.27 40.49 -4.44
CA LYS A 232 -25.26 39.99 -5.38
C LYS A 232 -23.87 40.07 -4.72
N ASP A 233 -23.39 38.93 -4.23
CA ASP A 233 -21.97 38.60 -4.36
C ASP A 233 -21.67 38.54 -5.86
N GLU A 234 -21.57 39.70 -6.51
CA GLU A 234 -21.01 39.77 -7.85
C GLU A 234 -19.51 39.57 -7.70
N PHE A 235 -19.08 38.33 -7.88
CA PHE A 235 -17.69 37.95 -7.96
C PHE A 235 -16.98 38.82 -9.01
N ARG A 236 -16.08 39.70 -8.56
CA ARG A 236 -15.35 40.61 -9.45
C ARG A 236 -14.10 39.91 -9.98
N PRO A 237 -13.82 39.97 -11.30
CA PRO A 237 -12.59 39.42 -11.88
C PRO A 237 -11.29 39.95 -11.23
N GLU A 238 -11.33 41.16 -10.66
CA GLU A 238 -10.22 41.76 -9.90
C GLU A 238 -9.88 40.96 -8.62
N ASP A 239 -10.88 40.37 -7.95
CA ASP A 239 -10.67 39.58 -6.73
C ASP A 239 -9.94 38.27 -7.03
N LEU A 240 -10.21 37.66 -8.19
CA LEU A 240 -9.46 36.51 -8.71
C LEU A 240 -8.00 36.83 -9.00
N GLU A 241 -7.75 37.98 -9.61
CA GLU A 241 -6.39 38.40 -9.96
C GLU A 241 -5.58 38.76 -8.72
N GLU A 242 -6.22 39.36 -7.71
CA GLU A 242 -5.61 39.59 -6.40
C GLU A 242 -5.30 38.27 -5.67
N GLU A 243 -6.19 37.29 -5.71
CA GLU A 243 -5.95 35.96 -5.14
C GLU A 243 -4.77 35.25 -5.84
N ARG A 244 -4.71 35.32 -7.17
CA ARG A 244 -3.59 34.79 -7.97
C ARG A 244 -2.28 35.49 -7.64
N ALA A 245 -2.28 36.83 -7.56
CA ALA A 245 -1.11 37.60 -7.17
C ALA A 245 -0.65 37.23 -5.76
N ALA A 246 -1.58 37.03 -4.82
CA ALA A 246 -1.27 36.55 -3.49
C ALA A 246 -0.66 35.14 -3.51
N ARG A 247 -1.16 34.22 -4.34
CA ARG A 247 -0.59 32.87 -4.54
C ARG A 247 0.84 32.94 -5.11
N ARG A 248 1.07 33.74 -6.17
CA ARG A 248 2.41 33.96 -6.75
C ARG A 248 3.41 34.48 -5.70
N ARG A 249 3.00 35.47 -4.90
CA ARG A 249 3.82 36.00 -3.79
C ARG A 249 4.15 34.93 -2.75
N ARG A 250 3.25 33.98 -2.45
CA ARG A 250 3.57 32.84 -1.56
C ARG A 250 4.64 31.95 -2.17
N VAL A 251 4.55 31.66 -3.47
CA VAL A 251 5.54 30.83 -4.19
C VAL A 251 6.91 31.51 -4.21
N ASP A 252 6.96 32.82 -4.47
CA ASP A 252 8.22 33.58 -4.53
C ASP A 252 8.95 33.69 -3.19
N ARG A 253 8.26 33.46 -2.07
CA ARG A 253 8.91 33.36 -0.76
C ARG A 253 9.76 32.11 -0.61
N TYR A 254 9.48 31.05 -1.37
CA TYR A 254 10.25 29.81 -1.37
C TYR A 254 11.41 29.93 -2.36
N LEU A 255 12.60 30.25 -1.84
CA LEU A 255 13.81 30.39 -2.62
C LEU A 255 14.54 29.03 -2.73
N PRO A 256 15.12 28.70 -3.90
CA PRO A 256 15.99 27.54 -4.05
C PRO A 256 17.21 27.63 -3.13
N MET A 257 17.70 26.48 -2.68
CA MET A 257 18.93 26.40 -1.89
C MET A 257 20.17 26.68 -2.75
N PRO A 258 21.30 27.12 -2.15
CA PRO A 258 22.53 27.40 -2.87
C PRO A 258 23.08 26.21 -3.66
N ALA A 259 23.85 26.49 -4.71
CA ALA A 259 24.56 25.46 -5.46
C ALA A 259 25.52 24.69 -4.53
N GLY A 260 25.43 23.35 -4.55
CA GLY A 260 26.24 22.48 -3.68
C GLY A 260 25.59 22.13 -2.33
N TYR A 261 24.35 22.51 -2.07
CA TYR A 261 23.61 22.02 -0.91
C TYR A 261 23.35 20.50 -1.02
N GLN A 262 23.76 19.75 0.00
CA GLN A 262 23.69 18.28 0.03
C GLN A 262 22.75 17.73 1.11
N ALA A 263 22.27 18.57 2.04
CA ALA A 263 21.41 18.15 3.16
C ALA A 263 19.93 18.04 2.74
N TYR A 264 19.69 17.39 1.60
CA TYR A 264 18.35 16.98 1.18
C TYR A 264 17.97 15.67 1.89
N PRO A 265 16.68 15.45 2.21
CA PRO A 265 16.24 14.24 2.89
C PRO A 265 16.51 13.00 2.03
N THR A 266 17.14 11.99 2.64
CA THR A 266 17.36 10.66 2.07
C THR A 266 16.18 9.73 2.36
N LEU A 267 16.15 8.57 1.69
CA LEU A 267 15.13 7.55 1.94
C LEU A 267 15.06 7.16 3.42
N ASP A 268 16.20 6.88 4.04
CA ASP A 268 16.28 6.48 5.46
C ASP A 268 15.74 7.56 6.41
N GLU A 269 16.06 8.84 6.15
CA GLU A 269 15.52 9.95 6.94
C GLU A 269 14.00 10.07 6.80
N LEU A 270 13.46 9.81 5.61
CA LEU A 270 12.03 9.87 5.34
C LEU A 270 11.29 8.70 5.99
N THR A 271 11.83 7.48 5.91
CA THR A 271 11.28 6.31 6.60
C THR A 271 11.29 6.52 8.12
N ALA A 272 12.41 6.98 8.69
CA ALA A 272 12.48 7.32 10.11
C ALA A 272 11.51 8.46 10.50
N TYR A 273 11.29 9.43 9.62
CA TYR A 273 10.29 10.47 9.87
C TYR A 273 8.88 9.90 9.93
N VAL A 274 8.51 9.01 9.01
CA VAL A 274 7.21 8.34 9.00
C VAL A 274 7.01 7.53 10.29
N GLU A 275 7.98 6.70 10.68
CA GLU A 275 7.92 5.90 11.91
C GLU A 275 7.77 6.76 13.18
N ASN A 276 8.51 7.86 13.28
CA ASN A 276 8.47 8.74 14.46
C ASN A 276 7.19 9.58 14.55
N SER A 277 6.52 9.78 13.43
CA SER A 277 5.43 10.75 13.34
C SER A 277 4.08 10.26 13.88
N GLN A 278 3.96 8.98 14.26
CA GLN A 278 2.75 8.34 14.81
C GLN A 278 1.46 8.61 14.01
N PHE A 279 1.54 9.03 12.74
CA PHE A 279 0.37 9.38 11.94
C PHE A 279 -0.42 8.17 11.46
N THR A 280 0.10 6.94 11.62
CA THR A 280 -0.50 5.73 11.06
C THR A 280 -0.38 4.55 12.01
N SER A 281 -1.45 3.76 12.11
CA SER A 281 -1.50 2.50 12.85
C SER A 281 -0.70 1.36 12.20
N GLN A 282 -0.39 1.50 10.91
CA GLN A 282 0.34 0.54 10.10
C GLN A 282 1.80 1.01 9.91
N THR A 283 2.75 0.10 10.11
CA THR A 283 4.18 0.36 9.87
C THR A 283 4.48 0.25 8.39
N LEU A 284 5.03 1.31 7.79
CA LEU A 284 5.48 1.30 6.40
C LEU A 284 6.97 0.91 6.33
N SER A 285 7.29 -0.01 5.44
CA SER A 285 8.66 -0.41 5.12
C SER A 285 9.36 0.60 4.21
N ALA A 286 10.70 0.54 4.15
CA ALA A 286 11.49 1.43 3.29
C ALA A 286 11.13 1.29 1.79
N SER A 287 10.82 0.09 1.32
CA SER A 287 10.41 -0.18 -0.06
C SER A 287 9.07 0.49 -0.41
N GLU A 288 8.13 0.50 0.52
CA GLU A 288 6.82 1.14 0.34
C GLU A 288 6.94 2.66 0.31
N VAL A 289 7.79 3.23 1.15
CA VAL A 289 8.10 4.67 1.13
C VAL A 289 8.78 5.04 -0.20
N GLU A 290 9.72 4.21 -0.69
CA GLU A 290 10.36 4.42 -1.99
C GLU A 290 9.34 4.45 -3.12
N GLN A 291 8.39 3.50 -3.16
CA GLN A 291 7.31 3.47 -4.17
C GLN A 291 6.47 4.76 -4.16
N LEU A 292 6.08 5.26 -2.98
CA LEU A 292 5.37 6.54 -2.88
C LEU A 292 6.20 7.70 -3.42
N LEU A 293 7.49 7.75 -3.10
CA LEU A 293 8.39 8.78 -3.60
C LEU A 293 8.56 8.71 -5.12
N GLU A 294 8.58 7.51 -5.70
CA GLU A 294 8.59 7.35 -7.15
C GLU A 294 7.33 7.89 -7.81
N ILE A 295 6.15 7.56 -7.28
CA ILE A 295 4.87 8.13 -7.75
C ILE A 295 4.93 9.66 -7.71
N MET A 296 5.42 10.24 -6.61
CA MET A 296 5.58 11.68 -6.48
C MET A 296 6.62 12.29 -7.45
N CYS A 297 7.63 11.52 -7.87
CA CYS A 297 8.56 11.91 -8.92
C CYS A 297 7.86 11.94 -10.29
N TYR A 298 7.04 10.92 -10.59
CA TYR A 298 6.26 10.86 -11.84
C TYR A 298 5.23 11.99 -11.93
N ASP A 299 4.59 12.35 -10.82
CA ASP A 299 3.71 13.52 -10.71
C ASP A 299 4.43 14.87 -10.92
N GLY A 300 5.76 14.87 -11.01
CA GLY A 300 6.56 16.09 -11.11
C GLY A 300 6.47 16.97 -9.85
N ARG A 301 6.16 16.37 -8.68
CA ARG A 301 6.14 17.07 -7.39
C ARG A 301 7.52 17.13 -6.77
N ILE A 302 8.29 16.05 -6.90
CA ILE A 302 9.66 15.92 -6.37
C ILE A 302 10.62 15.40 -7.44
N GLU A 303 11.92 15.49 -7.17
CA GLU A 303 12.99 15.03 -8.05
C GLU A 303 14.07 14.31 -7.22
N LYS A 304 14.64 13.23 -7.77
CA LYS A 304 15.78 12.51 -7.18
C LYS A 304 17.06 13.30 -7.43
N VAL A 305 17.84 13.55 -6.38
CA VAL A 305 19.13 14.25 -6.39
C VAL A 305 20.19 13.33 -5.82
N VAL A 306 21.38 13.34 -6.42
CA VAL A 306 22.53 12.59 -5.91
C VAL A 306 23.08 13.30 -4.68
N ALA A 307 22.96 12.66 -3.51
CA ALA A 307 23.57 13.08 -2.26
C ALA A 307 24.88 12.30 -2.03
N GLY A 308 26.01 12.90 -2.41
CA GLY A 308 27.33 12.30 -2.21
C GLY A 308 27.62 11.07 -3.09
N PRO A 309 28.54 10.17 -2.66
CA PRO A 309 29.05 9.08 -3.51
C PRO A 309 28.03 8.01 -3.89
N GLU A 310 27.05 7.69 -3.02
CA GLU A 310 26.07 6.61 -3.25
C GLU A 310 24.65 6.90 -2.70
N GLY A 311 24.40 8.10 -2.18
CA GLY A 311 23.11 8.44 -1.57
C GLY A 311 22.11 8.99 -2.59
N GLN A 312 20.87 8.48 -2.57
CA GLN A 312 19.74 9.15 -3.21
C GLN A 312 19.05 10.05 -2.19
N ALA A 313 18.82 11.31 -2.57
CA ALA A 313 18.02 12.25 -1.81
C ALA A 313 16.90 12.85 -2.66
N TYR A 314 15.93 13.46 -2.01
CA TYR A 314 14.74 13.97 -2.68
C TYR A 314 14.59 15.47 -2.45
N ARG A 315 14.30 16.21 -3.52
CA ARG A 315 13.96 17.64 -3.45
C ARG A 315 12.59 17.91 -4.04
N ALA A 316 11.85 18.84 -3.48
CA ALA A 316 10.61 19.35 -4.07
C ALA A 316 10.89 20.28 -5.27
N LEU A 317 10.08 20.19 -6.32
CA LEU A 317 10.22 21.04 -7.49
C LEU A 317 9.54 22.39 -7.28
N ARG A 318 10.09 23.51 -7.75
CA ARG A 318 9.39 24.81 -7.58
C ARG A 318 8.04 24.83 -8.32
N MET A 319 7.92 24.04 -9.39
CA MET A 319 6.66 23.84 -10.10
C MET A 319 5.58 23.20 -9.23
N SER A 320 5.98 22.37 -8.25
CA SER A 320 5.05 21.69 -7.36
C SER A 320 4.28 22.64 -6.43
N LEU A 321 4.79 23.87 -6.26
CA LEU A 321 4.15 24.95 -5.49
C LEU A 321 3.07 25.70 -6.29
N LYS A 322 3.03 25.53 -7.62
CA LYS A 322 2.00 26.10 -8.49
C LYS A 322 0.79 25.17 -8.55
N THR A 323 -0.40 25.75 -8.65
CA THR A 323 -1.63 25.00 -8.94
C THR A 323 -1.59 24.45 -10.36
N GLU A 324 -2.37 23.40 -10.65
CA GLU A 324 -2.50 22.86 -12.01
C GLU A 324 -2.88 23.94 -13.04
N GLU A 325 -3.80 24.83 -12.67
CA GLU A 325 -4.16 25.99 -13.50
C GLU A 325 -2.95 26.90 -13.81
N ASP A 326 -2.11 27.18 -12.82
CA ASP A 326 -0.94 28.04 -13.00
C ASP A 326 0.23 27.32 -13.71
N ARG A 327 0.24 25.98 -13.72
CA ARG A 327 1.19 25.18 -14.50
C ARG A 327 0.79 25.10 -15.97
N LEU A 328 -0.50 24.95 -16.23
CA LEU A 328 -1.08 24.86 -17.58
C LEU A 328 -1.21 26.23 -18.25
N ARG A 329 -1.10 27.32 -17.49
CA ARG A 329 -1.02 28.68 -18.02
C ARG A 329 0.32 28.94 -18.69
N ASN A 330 0.27 29.02 -20.01
CA ASN A 330 1.29 29.58 -20.87
C ASN A 330 0.66 30.70 -21.72
N VAL A 331 1.51 31.52 -22.38
CA VAL A 331 1.08 32.67 -23.21
C VAL A 331 0.04 32.27 -24.27
N LEU A 332 0.09 31.03 -24.76
CA LEU A 332 -0.84 30.53 -25.76
C LEU A 332 -2.23 30.19 -25.17
N THR A 333 -2.28 29.64 -23.96
CA THR A 333 -3.54 29.29 -23.27
C THR A 333 -4.24 30.46 -22.59
N GLU A 334 -3.59 31.63 -22.53
CA GLU A 334 -4.21 32.87 -22.04
C GLU A 334 -5.14 33.51 -23.09
N ALA A 335 -4.92 33.21 -24.37
CA ALA A 335 -5.78 33.64 -25.47
C ALA A 335 -6.85 32.57 -25.77
N PRO A 336 -8.08 32.97 -26.17
CA PRO A 336 -9.18 32.04 -26.44
C PRO A 336 -8.88 31.06 -27.59
N CYS A 337 -7.96 31.41 -28.50
CA CYS A 337 -7.53 30.54 -29.59
C CYS A 337 -6.80 29.28 -29.11
N GLY A 338 -6.01 29.35 -28.02
CA GLY A 338 -5.19 28.23 -27.55
C GLY A 338 -6.00 27.08 -26.92
N ARG A 339 -7.27 27.30 -26.61
CA ARG A 339 -8.21 26.29 -26.10
C ARG A 339 -9.46 26.15 -26.99
N CYS A 340 -9.44 26.74 -28.18
CA CYS A 340 -10.61 26.77 -29.04
C CYS A 340 -10.91 25.36 -29.58
N PRO A 341 -12.11 24.80 -29.31
CA PRO A 341 -12.46 23.45 -29.77
C PRO A 341 -12.67 23.36 -31.29
N VAL A 342 -12.83 24.52 -31.96
CA VAL A 342 -13.06 24.64 -33.41
C VAL A 342 -11.93 25.39 -34.12
N PHE A 343 -10.73 25.38 -33.53
CA PHE A 343 -9.57 26.08 -34.08
C PHE A 343 -9.29 25.72 -35.54
N ASP A 344 -9.40 24.44 -35.88
CA ASP A 344 -9.15 23.92 -37.23
C ASP A 344 -10.15 24.40 -38.30
N LEU A 345 -11.28 24.98 -37.87
CA LEU A 345 -12.33 25.51 -38.76
C LEU A 345 -12.27 27.05 -38.88
N CYS A 346 -11.34 27.70 -38.18
CA CYS A 346 -11.23 29.15 -38.12
C CYS A 346 -10.40 29.67 -39.31
N GLU A 347 -11.06 30.26 -40.31
CA GLU A 347 -10.43 30.79 -41.52
C GLU A 347 -10.95 32.21 -41.83
N GLU A 348 -10.10 33.05 -42.44
CA GLU A 348 -10.52 34.39 -42.86
C GLU A 348 -11.57 34.32 -43.99
N GLY A 349 -12.77 34.85 -43.72
CA GLY A 349 -13.89 34.82 -44.67
C GLY A 349 -14.70 33.51 -44.67
N GLY A 350 -14.34 32.55 -43.81
CA GLY A 350 -15.11 31.33 -43.57
C GLY A 350 -16.34 31.53 -42.67
N PRO A 351 -17.15 30.48 -42.47
CA PRO A 351 -18.30 30.53 -41.55
C PRO A 351 -17.89 30.75 -40.09
N VAL A 352 -16.70 30.28 -39.71
CA VAL A 352 -16.03 30.55 -38.43
C VAL A 352 -14.74 31.28 -38.75
N GLY A 353 -14.57 32.48 -38.20
CA GLY A 353 -13.40 33.31 -38.43
C GLY A 353 -13.11 34.23 -37.25
N PRO A 354 -11.92 34.84 -37.20
CA PRO A 354 -11.54 35.72 -36.08
C PRO A 354 -12.44 36.96 -35.97
N SER A 355 -13.02 37.43 -37.09
CA SER A 355 -13.90 38.60 -37.14
C SER A 355 -15.31 38.36 -36.58
N ASN A 356 -15.81 37.12 -36.58
CA ASN A 356 -17.13 36.76 -36.06
C ASN A 356 -17.06 35.84 -34.82
N CYS A 357 -15.87 35.70 -34.22
CA CYS A 357 -15.62 34.77 -33.13
C CYS A 357 -16.28 35.21 -31.81
N GLU A 358 -17.21 34.39 -31.29
CA GLU A 358 -17.86 34.63 -30.00
C GLU A 358 -16.89 34.54 -28.82
N TYR A 359 -15.93 33.62 -28.86
CA TYR A 359 -14.93 33.47 -27.78
C TYR A 359 -14.03 34.70 -27.62
N PHE A 360 -13.65 35.35 -28.73
CA PHE A 360 -12.89 36.60 -28.67
C PHE A 360 -13.74 37.76 -28.18
N LYS A 361 -15.02 37.79 -28.54
CA LYS A 361 -15.95 38.83 -28.08
C LYS A 361 -16.20 38.75 -26.58
N GLU A 362 -16.44 37.55 -26.06
CA GLU A 362 -16.59 37.30 -24.62
C GLU A 362 -15.30 37.61 -23.85
N TRP A 363 -14.15 37.20 -24.39
CA TRP A 363 -12.85 37.43 -23.75
C TRP A 363 -12.40 38.90 -23.74
N LEU A 364 -12.77 39.69 -24.75
CA LEU A 364 -12.47 41.14 -24.84
C LEU A 364 -13.53 42.02 -24.16
N GLU A 365 -14.61 41.45 -23.61
CA GLU A 365 -15.74 42.19 -23.04
C GLU A 365 -16.33 43.26 -24.00
N LEU A 366 -16.37 42.96 -25.30
CA LEU A 366 -16.82 43.88 -26.38
C LEU A 366 -18.31 43.77 -26.75
#